data_AF-A0A167EP24-F1
#
_entry.id   AF-A0A167EP24-F1
#
_cell.length_a   1.000
_cell.length_b   1.000
_cell.length_c   1.000
_cell.angle_alpha   90.00
_cell.angle_beta   90.00
_cell.angle_gamma   90.00
#
_symmetry.space_group_name_H-M   'P 1'
#
loop_
_entity.id
_entity.type
_entity.pdbx_description
1 polymer ?
#
loop_
_entity_poly.entity_id
_entity_poly.type
_entity_poly.pdbx_seq_one_letter_code
_entity_poly.pdbx_strand_id
1 'polypeptide(L)'
;MAIHPERKQVIRDISAQRDASPKPLRVKCLRITGSNAEALQGRDAAKPQSDSVDTAKPSATVSHKRSRDTFEQDNSDAAFDRRLRRHVPPVFPPPPIPSNHTIYLTDLLQNWPLRLTLEQKSSKKCAPVASTQNYQITSIGLLVTEVMRQMGLPVLSMPALEQARSLASDCLSAAQKYDIARQIRKLVTQLRKTPPKNVQLGSTAREEYSLLLDKHQSNTYWAVRRKPTHRMFVAFLMSSFHATVPGSVAAALSDQLKREAPLVMSHGEICPRNILVDNYKVIAIMGWGCAGWYPDWWEYVKFFEARTSDKNSDWYEYASEIFTDEFPAELAAYQGIVRCQAP
;
A
#
# COMPACT_ATOMS: atom_id res chain seq x y z
N MET A 1 -1.52 -42.97 -0.53
CA MET A 1 -0.89 -42.92 0.81
C MET A 1 -1.98 -43.06 1.87
N ALA A 2 -1.85 -44.05 2.75
CA ALA A 2 -2.81 -44.33 3.81
C ALA A 2 -2.85 -43.15 4.80
N ILE A 3 -4.06 -42.68 5.12
CA ILE A 3 -4.31 -41.56 6.02
C ILE A 3 -4.10 -42.00 7.47
N HIS A 4 -3.24 -41.27 8.19
CA HIS A 4 -2.90 -41.47 9.61
C HIS A 4 -4.16 -41.55 10.50
N PRO A 5 -4.25 -42.51 11.43
CA PRO A 5 -5.47 -42.79 12.22
C PRO A 5 -5.95 -41.60 13.07
N GLU A 6 -5.04 -40.74 13.54
CA GLU A 6 -5.41 -39.52 14.29
C GLU A 6 -6.12 -38.47 13.42
N ARG A 7 -5.83 -38.44 12.11
CA ARG A 7 -6.51 -37.55 11.15
C ARG A 7 -7.97 -37.97 10.94
N LYS A 8 -8.30 -39.26 11.12
CA LYS A 8 -9.68 -39.75 11.06
C LYS A 8 -10.48 -39.37 12.32
N GLN A 9 -9.83 -39.33 13.48
CA GLN A 9 -10.49 -38.95 14.74
C GLN A 9 -10.82 -37.45 14.76
N VAL A 10 -9.87 -36.60 14.36
CA VAL A 10 -10.09 -35.14 14.25
C VAL A 10 -11.18 -34.78 13.22
N ILE A 11 -11.26 -35.49 12.10
CA ILE A 11 -12.35 -35.30 11.12
C ILE A 11 -13.72 -35.73 11.70
N ARG A 12 -13.75 -36.77 12.54
CA ARG A 12 -14.97 -37.24 13.20
C ARG A 12 -15.45 -36.24 14.26
N ASP A 13 -14.52 -35.70 15.04
CA ASP A 13 -14.82 -34.73 16.11
C ASP A 13 -15.25 -33.36 15.53
N ILE A 14 -14.66 -32.95 14.39
CA ILE A 14 -15.09 -31.76 13.63
C ILE A 14 -16.47 -31.96 12.97
N SER A 15 -16.84 -33.20 12.63
CA SER A 15 -18.15 -33.50 12.05
C SER A 15 -19.28 -33.53 13.08
N ALA A 16 -18.99 -33.81 14.35
CA ALA A 16 -19.97 -33.85 15.44
C ALA A 16 -20.35 -32.46 15.98
N GLN A 17 -19.52 -31.43 15.77
CA GLN A 17 -19.79 -30.04 16.20
C GLN A 17 -20.42 -29.16 15.11
N ARG A 18 -20.90 -29.75 14.01
CA ARG A 18 -21.20 -29.04 12.76
C ARG A 18 -22.65 -28.59 12.55
N ASP A 19 -23.49 -28.62 13.60
CA ASP A 19 -24.93 -28.33 13.45
C ASP A 19 -25.38 -26.91 13.87
N ALA A 20 -24.46 -25.97 14.14
CA ALA A 20 -24.88 -24.59 14.45
C ALA A 20 -23.96 -23.47 13.93
N SER A 21 -23.39 -23.59 12.72
CA SER A 21 -22.73 -22.44 12.05
C SER A 21 -22.81 -22.56 10.52
N PRO A 22 -23.08 -21.45 9.80
CA PRO A 22 -23.41 -21.50 8.39
C PRO A 22 -22.22 -21.99 7.57
N LYS A 23 -22.48 -22.97 6.70
CA LYS A 23 -21.51 -23.53 5.77
C LYS A 23 -20.98 -22.40 4.85
N PRO A 24 -19.68 -22.34 4.56
CA PRO A 24 -19.17 -21.46 3.52
C PRO A 24 -19.89 -21.79 2.21
N LEU A 25 -20.39 -20.76 1.53
CA LEU A 25 -21.02 -20.92 0.22
C LEU A 25 -20.01 -21.62 -0.69
N ARG A 26 -20.35 -22.84 -1.10
CA ARG A 26 -19.70 -23.50 -2.22
C ARG A 26 -19.96 -22.62 -3.44
N VAL A 27 -18.94 -21.90 -3.87
CA VAL A 27 -18.95 -21.17 -5.14
C VAL A 27 -19.12 -22.21 -6.24
N LYS A 28 -20.36 -22.45 -6.65
CA LYS A 28 -20.66 -23.13 -7.90
C LYS A 28 -20.23 -22.16 -9.00
N CYS A 29 -19.28 -22.60 -9.82
CA CYS A 29 -18.98 -22.00 -11.10
C CYS A 29 -20.31 -21.71 -11.83
N LEU A 30 -20.65 -20.43 -11.98
CA LEU A 30 -21.88 -20.00 -12.62
C LEU A 30 -21.56 -19.56 -14.05
N ARG A 31 -21.85 -20.49 -14.96
CA ARG A 31 -22.22 -20.36 -16.38
C ARG A 31 -21.46 -19.33 -17.22
N ILE A 32 -20.46 -19.83 -17.94
CA ILE A 32 -20.16 -19.41 -19.31
C ILE A 32 -21.34 -19.89 -20.18
N THR A 33 -21.97 -18.98 -20.91
CA THR A 33 -22.83 -19.33 -22.06
C THR A 33 -22.17 -18.79 -23.33
N GLY A 34 -21.83 -19.70 -24.24
CA GLY A 34 -21.44 -19.39 -25.62
C GLY A 34 -22.62 -18.80 -26.42
N SER A 35 -22.38 -18.21 -27.59
CA SER A 35 -22.02 -18.98 -28.79
C SER A 35 -20.77 -18.50 -29.55
N ASN A 36 -20.14 -19.50 -30.19
CA ASN A 36 -18.91 -19.50 -30.98
C ASN A 36 -19.17 -19.45 -32.50
N ALA A 37 -18.05 -19.32 -33.24
CA ALA A 37 -17.75 -19.84 -34.60
C ALA A 37 -18.07 -18.85 -35.75
N GLU A 38 -17.21 -18.58 -36.75
CA GLU A 38 -16.06 -19.23 -37.40
C GLU A 38 -15.13 -18.09 -37.94
N ALA A 39 -13.90 -18.23 -38.48
CA ALA A 39 -13.17 -19.34 -39.06
C ALA A 39 -11.65 -19.05 -39.03
N LEU A 40 -10.88 -20.13 -38.99
CA LEU A 40 -9.45 -20.18 -39.26
C LEU A 40 -9.13 -19.88 -40.74
N GLN A 41 -7.88 -19.46 -40.95
CA GLN A 41 -7.03 -19.56 -42.15
C GLN A 41 -6.84 -18.29 -42.99
N GLY A 42 -5.56 -17.89 -43.04
CA GLY A 42 -5.00 -16.94 -44.00
C GLY A 42 -3.51 -16.74 -43.69
N ARG A 43 -2.66 -17.55 -44.32
CA ARG A 43 -1.20 -17.58 -44.17
C ARG A 43 -0.51 -16.39 -44.85
N ASP A 44 0.75 -16.24 -44.44
CA ASP A 44 1.94 -15.81 -45.20
C ASP A 44 2.40 -14.33 -45.19
N ALA A 45 3.55 -14.18 -44.50
CA ALA A 45 4.82 -13.62 -44.97
C ALA A 45 4.94 -12.13 -45.35
N ALA A 46 5.74 -11.38 -44.58
CA ALA A 46 6.91 -10.65 -45.11
C ALA A 46 7.82 -10.11 -43.98
N LYS A 47 9.12 -10.05 -44.31
CA LYS A 47 10.34 -9.80 -43.52
C LYS A 47 10.49 -8.39 -42.90
N PRO A 48 11.45 -8.22 -41.96
CA PRO A 48 11.82 -6.93 -41.39
C PRO A 48 12.71 -6.12 -42.35
N GLN A 49 12.40 -4.83 -42.51
CA GLN A 49 13.30 -3.87 -43.15
C GLN A 49 14.06 -3.07 -42.09
N SER A 50 15.38 -3.20 -42.18
CA SER A 50 16.39 -2.27 -41.71
C SER A 50 16.22 -0.90 -42.35
N ASP A 51 16.39 0.16 -41.57
CA ASP A 51 17.02 1.39 -42.07
C ASP A 51 17.88 1.98 -40.94
N SER A 52 19.19 1.91 -41.18
CA SER A 52 20.21 2.77 -40.58
C SER A 52 20.07 4.18 -41.13
N VAL A 53 20.37 5.20 -40.32
CA VAL A 53 21.44 6.20 -40.56
C VAL A 53 21.34 7.39 -39.58
N ASP A 54 22.51 7.70 -39.03
CA ASP A 54 23.05 8.96 -38.49
C ASP A 54 22.61 9.62 -37.17
N THR A 55 23.44 9.33 -36.16
CA THR A 55 24.37 10.25 -35.48
C THR A 55 23.91 11.70 -35.18
N ALA A 56 23.51 11.92 -33.92
CA ALA A 56 23.85 13.15 -33.19
C ALA A 56 23.93 12.87 -31.68
N LYS A 57 25.16 12.89 -31.14
CA LYS A 57 25.43 12.90 -29.69
C LYS A 57 24.90 14.21 -29.08
N PRO A 58 24.14 14.20 -27.98
CA PRO A 58 24.08 15.35 -27.10
C PRO A 58 25.35 15.33 -26.24
N SER A 59 26.14 16.40 -26.36
CA SER A 59 27.26 16.68 -25.48
C SER A 59 26.80 16.74 -24.02
N ALA A 60 27.61 16.17 -23.13
CA ALA A 60 27.41 16.27 -21.70
C ALA A 60 27.42 17.74 -21.28
N THR A 61 26.29 18.23 -20.79
CA THR A 61 26.19 19.57 -20.21
C THR A 61 27.05 19.60 -18.94
N VAL A 62 28.06 20.46 -19.00
CA VAL A 62 29.05 20.74 -17.97
C VAL A 62 28.36 20.99 -16.62
N SER A 63 28.86 20.32 -15.59
CA SER A 63 28.44 20.51 -14.20
C SER A 63 28.67 21.97 -13.80
N HIS A 64 27.62 22.70 -13.43
CA HIS A 64 27.77 24.02 -12.84
C HIS A 64 28.43 23.88 -11.46
N LYS A 65 29.73 24.17 -11.37
CA LYS A 65 30.42 24.41 -10.10
C LYS A 65 29.69 25.57 -9.39
N ARG A 66 29.07 25.31 -8.24
CA ARG A 66 28.74 26.39 -7.29
C ARG A 66 30.08 26.95 -6.78
N SER A 67 30.28 28.26 -6.90
CA SER A 67 31.46 28.92 -6.32
C SER A 67 31.46 28.67 -4.81
N ARG A 68 32.59 28.18 -4.33
CA ARG A 68 32.90 27.97 -2.92
C ARG A 68 33.59 29.24 -2.45
N ASP A 69 32.81 30.26 -2.13
CA ASP A 69 33.35 31.44 -1.46
C ASP A 69 32.47 31.82 -0.27
N THR A 70 33.13 31.99 0.88
CA THR A 70 32.63 32.43 2.20
C THR A 70 31.76 31.48 3.02
N PHE A 71 32.40 30.48 3.63
CA PHE A 71 32.08 30.02 5.00
C PHE A 71 33.35 29.44 5.63
N GLU A 72 34.34 30.28 5.86
CA GLU A 72 35.48 29.93 6.72
C GLU A 72 35.70 31.07 7.72
N GLN A 73 35.10 30.93 8.90
CA GLN A 73 35.53 31.51 10.17
C GLN A 73 34.76 30.83 11.29
N ASP A 74 35.35 29.77 11.86
CA ASP A 74 35.78 29.76 13.26
C ASP A 74 36.34 28.39 13.63
N ASN A 75 37.66 28.35 13.78
CA ASN A 75 38.37 27.27 14.45
C ASN A 75 38.06 27.32 15.95
N SER A 76 37.42 26.27 16.45
CA SER A 76 37.55 25.87 17.85
C SER A 76 37.71 24.35 17.94
N ASP A 77 38.97 23.93 17.78
CA ASP A 77 39.46 22.60 18.12
C ASP A 77 39.42 22.38 19.64
N ALA A 78 38.31 21.85 20.14
CA ALA A 78 38.23 21.15 21.44
C ALA A 78 36.91 20.38 21.66
N ALA A 79 35.92 20.47 20.74
CA ALA A 79 34.59 19.88 20.93
C ALA A 79 34.23 18.76 19.92
N PHE A 80 35.19 18.30 19.11
CA PHE A 80 34.90 17.41 17.98
C PHE A 80 34.48 15.99 18.41
N ASP A 81 34.79 15.58 19.65
CA ASP A 81 34.67 14.18 20.06
C ASP A 81 33.44 13.84 20.93
N ARG A 82 32.55 14.80 21.22
CA ARG A 82 31.32 14.55 22.00
C ARG A 82 30.03 14.41 21.18
N ARG A 83 30.07 14.63 19.85
CA ARG A 83 28.86 14.65 18.98
C ARG A 83 28.56 13.34 18.27
N LEU A 84 29.52 12.43 18.15
CA LEU A 84 29.28 11.09 17.61
C LEU A 84 28.81 10.16 18.74
N ARG A 85 27.63 10.43 19.32
CA ARG A 85 26.88 9.31 19.90
C ARG A 85 26.61 8.38 18.72
N ARG A 86 27.41 7.31 18.61
CA ARG A 86 27.21 6.25 17.61
C ARG A 86 25.89 5.58 17.94
N HIS A 87 24.79 6.17 17.50
CA HIS A 87 23.49 5.56 17.59
C HIS A 87 23.53 4.37 16.64
N VAL A 88 23.55 3.18 17.22
CA VAL A 88 23.55 1.95 16.44
C VAL A 88 22.14 1.77 15.87
N PRO A 89 21.97 1.64 14.54
CA PRO A 89 20.64 1.42 13.96
C PRO A 89 20.00 0.16 14.56
N PRO A 90 18.66 0.11 14.64
CA PRO A 90 17.98 -1.03 15.22
C PRO A 90 18.18 -2.28 14.36
N VAL A 91 18.44 -3.41 15.01
CA VAL A 91 18.65 -4.70 14.33
C VAL A 91 17.30 -5.38 14.12
N PHE A 92 17.04 -5.83 12.89
CA PHE A 92 15.84 -6.57 12.58
C PHE A 92 16.02 -8.05 12.93
N PRO A 93 15.20 -8.64 13.82
CA PRO A 93 15.39 -10.02 14.23
C PRO A 93 15.09 -11.00 13.08
N PRO A 94 15.66 -12.22 13.13
CA PRO A 94 15.42 -13.25 12.13
C PRO A 94 13.93 -13.65 12.06
N PRO A 95 13.48 -14.25 10.94
CA PRO A 95 12.12 -14.74 10.81
C PRO A 95 11.82 -15.82 11.87
N PRO A 96 10.57 -15.88 12.37
CA PRO A 96 10.14 -16.94 13.29
C PRO A 96 10.14 -18.31 12.60
N ILE A 97 10.17 -19.36 13.41
CA ILE A 97 10.04 -20.75 12.92
C ILE A 97 8.68 -20.91 12.22
N PRO A 98 8.62 -21.56 11.04
CA PRO A 98 7.38 -21.83 10.35
C PRO A 98 6.37 -22.57 11.24
N SER A 99 5.16 -22.03 11.31
CA SER A 99 4.00 -22.59 12.00
C SER A 99 2.74 -22.37 11.16
N ASN A 100 1.63 -22.98 11.54
CA ASN A 100 0.34 -22.77 10.88
C ASN A 100 -0.06 -21.28 10.84
N HIS A 101 0.29 -20.50 11.89
CA HIS A 101 -0.01 -19.08 11.96
C HIS A 101 0.85 -18.25 11.01
N THR A 102 2.15 -18.55 10.93
CA THR A 102 3.06 -17.81 10.05
C THR A 102 2.77 -18.12 8.58
N ILE A 103 2.46 -19.38 8.26
CA ILE A 103 2.07 -19.80 6.90
C ILE A 103 0.76 -19.13 6.49
N TYR A 104 -0.24 -19.11 7.38
CA TYR A 104 -1.49 -18.42 7.12
C TYR A 104 -1.28 -16.93 6.82
N LEU A 105 -0.44 -16.24 7.61
CA LEU A 105 -0.15 -14.82 7.38
C LEU A 105 0.55 -14.57 6.05
N THR A 106 1.45 -15.47 5.62
CA THR A 106 2.11 -15.35 4.31
C THR A 106 1.15 -15.63 3.15
N ASP A 107 0.24 -16.59 3.29
CA ASP A 107 -0.76 -16.90 2.26
C ASP A 107 -1.71 -15.73 2.00
N LEU A 108 -1.89 -14.83 2.98
CA LEU A 108 -2.73 -13.65 2.81
C LEU A 108 -2.16 -12.63 1.80
N LEU A 109 -0.87 -12.71 1.46
CA LEU A 109 -0.24 -11.87 0.44
C LEU A 109 -0.59 -12.30 -0.99
N GLN A 110 -1.33 -13.40 -1.16
CA GLN A 110 -1.78 -13.83 -2.48
C GLN A 110 -2.62 -12.74 -3.15
N ASN A 111 -2.23 -12.38 -4.38
CA ASN A 111 -2.92 -11.42 -5.22
C ASN A 111 -4.09 -12.06 -5.95
N TRP A 112 -5.19 -11.31 -6.03
CA TRP A 112 -6.39 -11.64 -6.76
C TRP A 112 -6.69 -10.55 -7.79
N PRO A 113 -6.98 -10.90 -9.05
CA PRO A 113 -7.44 -9.92 -10.02
C PRO A 113 -8.86 -9.49 -9.68
N LEU A 114 -9.07 -8.18 -9.54
CA LEU A 114 -10.37 -7.57 -9.34
C LEU A 114 -10.73 -6.73 -10.56
N ARG A 115 -11.80 -7.10 -11.25
CA ARG A 115 -12.35 -6.33 -12.37
C ARG A 115 -13.50 -5.46 -11.85
N LEU A 116 -13.31 -4.16 -11.87
CA LEU A 116 -14.34 -3.18 -11.54
C LEU A 116 -14.93 -2.62 -12.84
N THR A 117 -16.18 -2.95 -13.13
CA THR A 117 -16.92 -2.37 -14.24
C THR A 117 -17.88 -1.31 -13.70
N LEU A 118 -17.69 -0.07 -14.15
CA LEU A 118 -18.55 1.06 -13.82
C LEU A 118 -19.44 1.33 -15.04
N GLU A 119 -20.74 1.12 -14.89
CA GLU A 119 -21.72 1.33 -15.95
C GLU A 119 -22.43 2.66 -15.75
N GLN A 120 -22.37 3.52 -16.77
CA GLN A 120 -23.15 4.76 -16.76
C GLN A 120 -24.59 4.48 -17.21
N LYS A 121 -25.57 4.91 -16.41
CA LYS A 121 -26.99 4.78 -16.75
C LYS A 121 -27.28 5.50 -18.07
N SER A 122 -28.06 4.88 -18.94
CA SER A 122 -28.45 5.50 -20.21
C SER A 122 -29.21 6.80 -19.96
N SER A 123 -28.81 7.84 -20.66
CA SER A 123 -29.54 9.11 -20.71
C SER A 123 -30.19 9.22 -22.09
N LYS A 124 -31.31 9.95 -22.21
CA LYS A 124 -31.97 10.23 -23.49
C LYS A 124 -31.04 10.83 -24.57
N LYS A 125 -29.85 11.29 -24.18
CA LYS A 125 -28.84 11.92 -25.06
C LYS A 125 -27.53 11.14 -25.22
N CYS A 126 -27.30 10.03 -24.52
CA CYS A 126 -26.00 9.33 -24.57
C CYS A 126 -26.15 7.82 -24.38
N ALA A 127 -25.45 7.05 -25.22
CA ALA A 127 -25.36 5.59 -25.10
C ALA A 127 -24.66 5.21 -23.77
N PRO A 128 -25.01 4.07 -23.15
CA PRO A 128 -24.36 3.62 -21.94
C PRO A 128 -22.87 3.36 -22.23
N VAL A 129 -22.00 4.11 -21.57
CA VAL A 129 -20.55 3.89 -21.60
C VAL A 129 -20.18 3.15 -20.33
N ALA A 130 -19.60 1.95 -20.49
CA ALA A 130 -19.04 1.18 -19.39
C ALA A 130 -17.52 1.35 -19.37
N SER A 131 -16.96 1.75 -18.23
CA SER A 131 -15.51 1.76 -18.03
C SER A 131 -15.11 0.57 -17.16
N THR A 132 -14.17 -0.24 -17.64
CA THR A 132 -13.64 -1.37 -16.88
C THR A 132 -12.23 -1.05 -16.39
N GLN A 133 -12.01 -1.18 -15.08
CA GLN A 133 -10.72 -1.00 -14.44
C GLN A 133 -10.29 -2.30 -13.79
N ASN A 134 -9.04 -2.70 -13.99
CA ASN A 134 -8.48 -3.90 -13.38
C ASN A 134 -7.59 -3.48 -12.21
N TYR A 135 -7.87 -4.05 -11.04
CA TYR A 135 -7.12 -3.89 -9.82
C TYR A 135 -6.51 -5.24 -9.40
N GLN A 136 -5.45 -5.17 -8.60
CA GLN A 136 -4.94 -6.32 -7.86
C GLN A 136 -5.28 -6.10 -6.39
N ILE A 137 -5.86 -7.11 -5.75
CA ILE A 137 -6.20 -7.07 -4.32
C ILE A 137 -5.62 -8.30 -3.62
N THR A 138 -5.00 -8.10 -2.46
CA THR A 138 -4.51 -9.21 -1.63
C THR A 138 -5.65 -9.79 -0.79
N SER A 139 -5.51 -11.03 -0.29
CA SER A 139 -6.45 -11.58 0.69
C SER A 139 -6.53 -10.72 1.96
N ILE A 140 -5.43 -10.04 2.33
CA ILE A 140 -5.42 -8.99 3.36
C ILE A 140 -6.42 -7.89 3.03
N GLY A 141 -6.32 -7.33 1.82
CA GLY A 141 -7.20 -6.25 1.38
C GLY A 141 -8.67 -6.64 1.48
N LEU A 142 -9.03 -7.87 1.10
CA LEU A 142 -10.39 -8.39 1.25
C LEU A 142 -10.82 -8.48 2.72
N LEU A 143 -9.95 -8.97 3.61
CA LEU A 143 -10.24 -9.11 5.03
C LEU A 143 -10.43 -7.75 5.70
N VAL A 144 -9.51 -6.80 5.46
CA VAL A 144 -9.59 -5.46 6.05
C VAL A 144 -10.80 -4.70 5.49
N THR A 145 -11.10 -4.83 4.20
CA THR A 145 -12.31 -4.25 3.56
C THR A 145 -13.57 -4.66 4.33
N GLU A 146 -13.71 -5.93 4.69
CA GLU A 146 -14.87 -6.42 5.45
C GLU A 146 -14.92 -5.86 6.88
N VAL A 147 -13.78 -5.74 7.56
CA VAL A 147 -13.72 -5.11 8.90
C VAL A 147 -14.15 -3.65 8.82
N MET A 148 -13.61 -2.89 7.86
CA MET A 148 -13.95 -1.48 7.67
C MET A 148 -15.43 -1.28 7.33
N ARG A 149 -16.02 -2.20 6.54
CA ARG A 149 -17.45 -2.21 6.23
C ARG A 149 -18.31 -2.38 7.49
N GLN A 150 -17.95 -3.32 8.37
CA GLN A 150 -18.66 -3.53 9.64
C GLN A 150 -18.56 -2.31 10.58
N MET A 151 -17.51 -1.49 10.41
CA MET A 151 -17.31 -0.24 11.15
C MET A 151 -18.06 0.96 10.56
N GLY A 152 -18.82 0.78 9.48
CA GLY A 152 -19.58 1.84 8.84
C GLY A 152 -18.74 2.83 8.02
N LEU A 153 -17.49 2.48 7.69
CA LEU A 153 -16.69 3.25 6.75
C LEU A 153 -17.20 3.02 5.31
N PRO A 154 -17.15 4.03 4.43
CA PRO A 154 -17.56 3.91 3.04
C PRO A 154 -16.57 3.03 2.28
N VAL A 155 -16.83 1.73 2.35
CA VAL A 155 -16.08 0.69 1.65
C VAL A 155 -17.04 0.02 0.67
N LEU A 156 -16.53 -0.33 -0.51
CA LEU A 156 -17.35 -0.85 -1.60
C LEU A 156 -18.07 -2.14 -1.17
N SER A 157 -19.40 -2.07 -1.00
CA SER A 157 -20.28 -3.23 -0.88
C SER A 157 -20.78 -3.60 -2.28
N MET A 158 -20.46 -4.80 -2.75
CA MET A 158 -20.99 -5.32 -4.02
C MET A 158 -22.31 -6.07 -3.76
N PRO A 159 -23.43 -5.85 -4.49
CA PRO A 159 -24.00 -4.69 -5.21
C PRO A 159 -25.15 -4.02 -4.39
N ALA A 160 -25.83 -2.92 -4.75
CA ALA A 160 -25.93 -2.16 -6.00
C ALA A 160 -25.60 -0.67 -5.75
N LEU A 161 -24.90 -0.03 -6.70
CA LEU A 161 -24.65 1.41 -6.66
C LEU A 161 -25.08 2.05 -7.97
N GLU A 162 -25.98 3.03 -7.86
CA GLU A 162 -26.15 4.05 -8.88
C GLU A 162 -24.96 5.00 -8.83
N GLN A 163 -24.38 5.25 -10.02
CA GLN A 163 -23.38 6.28 -10.35
C GLN A 163 -22.12 6.27 -9.47
N ALA A 164 -21.12 5.47 -9.84
CA ALA A 164 -19.77 5.54 -9.29
C ALA A 164 -18.76 5.81 -10.41
N ARG A 165 -17.91 6.83 -10.26
CA ARG A 165 -16.73 7.03 -11.13
C ARG A 165 -15.45 6.93 -10.30
N SER A 166 -14.42 6.33 -10.90
CA SER A 166 -13.07 6.29 -10.32
C SER A 166 -12.35 7.58 -10.67
N LEU A 167 -11.74 8.22 -9.66
CA LEU A 167 -11.06 9.51 -9.79
C LEU A 167 -9.85 9.51 -10.74
N ALA A 168 -9.45 8.34 -11.24
CA ALA A 168 -8.30 8.23 -12.14
C ALA A 168 -8.52 8.87 -13.53
N SER A 169 -9.78 9.14 -13.95
CA SER A 169 -10.08 9.60 -15.33
C SER A 169 -10.50 11.07 -15.49
N ASP A 170 -10.97 11.75 -14.45
CA ASP A 170 -11.65 13.05 -14.59
C ASP A 170 -10.74 14.21 -14.14
N CYS A 171 -10.60 15.24 -14.98
CA CYS A 171 -9.89 16.48 -14.64
C CYS A 171 -10.73 17.31 -13.64
N LEU A 172 -10.60 17.03 -12.35
CA LEU A 172 -11.22 17.83 -11.29
C LEU A 172 -10.60 19.23 -11.21
N SER A 173 -11.43 20.23 -10.89
CA SER A 173 -10.93 21.57 -10.54
C SER A 173 -10.27 21.57 -9.15
N ALA A 174 -9.43 22.57 -8.89
CA ALA A 174 -8.77 22.71 -7.58
C ALA A 174 -9.79 22.79 -6.42
N ALA A 175 -10.90 23.51 -6.60
CA ALA A 175 -11.97 23.60 -5.61
C ALA A 175 -12.62 22.23 -5.33
N GLN A 176 -12.81 21.39 -6.34
CA GLN A 176 -13.37 20.04 -6.16
C GLN A 176 -12.39 19.11 -5.45
N LYS A 177 -11.10 19.16 -5.80
CA LYS A 177 -10.05 18.41 -5.11
C LYS A 177 -9.96 18.81 -3.64
N TYR A 178 -10.09 20.10 -3.34
CA TYR A 178 -10.14 20.64 -1.99
C TYR A 178 -11.32 20.07 -1.17
N ASP A 179 -12.53 20.07 -1.73
CA ASP A 179 -13.71 19.51 -1.05
C ASP A 179 -13.59 18.00 -0.82
N ILE A 180 -13.00 17.27 -1.76
CA ILE A 180 -12.72 15.84 -1.62
C ILE A 180 -11.65 15.61 -0.54
N ALA A 181 -10.57 16.40 -0.51
CA ALA A 181 -9.54 16.33 0.52
C ALA A 181 -10.11 16.47 1.94
N ARG A 182 -11.04 17.41 2.14
CA ARG A 182 -11.73 17.58 3.43
C ARG A 182 -12.67 16.42 3.78
N GLN A 183 -13.26 15.75 2.79
CA GLN A 183 -14.02 14.52 3.03
C GLN A 183 -13.08 13.38 3.46
N ILE A 184 -11.92 13.26 2.83
CA ILE A 184 -10.90 12.26 3.19
C ILE A 184 -10.37 12.55 4.60
N ARG A 185 -10.19 13.82 5.00
CA ARG A 185 -9.83 14.17 6.38
C ARG A 185 -10.80 13.58 7.40
N LYS A 186 -12.11 13.67 7.14
CA LYS A 186 -13.13 13.07 8.02
C LYS A 186 -12.93 11.56 8.11
N LEU A 187 -12.66 10.89 6.99
CA LEU A 187 -12.41 9.45 6.93
C LEU A 187 -11.13 9.04 7.65
N VAL A 188 -10.00 9.71 7.41
CA VAL A 188 -8.73 9.48 8.10
C VAL A 188 -8.87 9.72 9.61
N THR A 189 -9.59 10.78 10.00
CA THR A 189 -9.87 11.07 11.41
C THR A 189 -10.73 9.97 12.05
N GLN A 190 -11.73 9.44 11.33
CA GLN A 190 -12.55 8.32 11.80
C GLN A 190 -11.74 7.03 11.91
N LEU A 191 -10.91 6.71 10.90
CA LEU A 191 -9.98 5.59 10.91
C LEU A 191 -9.08 5.62 12.14
N ARG A 192 -8.45 6.76 12.43
CA ARG A 192 -7.58 6.92 13.61
C ARG A 192 -8.31 6.78 14.95
N LYS A 193 -9.61 7.07 14.99
CA LYS A 193 -10.45 6.90 16.19
C LYS A 193 -10.95 5.47 16.41
N THR A 194 -10.65 4.54 15.49
CA THR A 194 -11.01 3.13 15.63
C THR A 194 -10.42 2.56 16.92
N PRO A 195 -11.25 2.00 17.83
CA PRO A 195 -10.75 1.54 19.12
C PRO A 195 -9.78 0.36 18.94
N PRO A 196 -8.55 0.45 19.48
CA PRO A 196 -7.58 -0.63 19.39
C PRO A 196 -7.98 -1.76 20.36
N LYS A 197 -8.66 -2.81 19.86
CA LYS A 197 -8.87 -4.05 20.62
C LYS A 197 -7.82 -5.08 20.25
N ASN A 198 -6.94 -5.44 21.19
CA ASN A 198 -5.89 -6.44 21.00
C ASN A 198 -5.02 -6.20 19.74
N VAL A 199 -4.70 -4.94 19.46
CA VAL A 199 -3.97 -4.56 18.24
C VAL A 199 -2.49 -4.87 18.37
N GLN A 200 -1.90 -5.31 17.27
CA GLN A 200 -0.46 -5.48 17.12
C GLN A 200 -0.01 -4.68 15.91
N LEU A 201 1.22 -4.18 15.97
CA LEU A 201 1.82 -3.43 14.87
C LEU A 201 1.85 -4.32 13.61
N GLY A 202 1.32 -3.82 12.50
CA GLY A 202 1.33 -4.49 11.21
C GLY A 202 -0.02 -4.47 10.51
N SER A 203 -0.05 -5.09 9.34
CA SER A 203 -1.23 -5.15 8.48
C SER A 203 -2.34 -6.04 9.07
N THR A 204 -1.97 -7.24 9.48
CA THR A 204 -2.88 -8.19 10.15
C THR A 204 -2.09 -9.05 11.13
N ALA A 205 -2.77 -9.52 12.18
CA ALA A 205 -2.18 -10.32 13.22
C ALA A 205 -2.98 -11.60 13.48
N ARG A 206 -2.27 -12.66 13.87
CA ARG A 206 -2.84 -13.92 14.33
C ARG A 206 -2.06 -14.40 15.54
N GLU A 207 -2.77 -14.49 16.67
CA GLU A 207 -2.20 -14.79 17.99
C GLU A 207 -1.05 -13.85 18.33
N GLU A 208 0.18 -14.34 18.45
CA GLU A 208 1.36 -13.52 18.76
C GLU A 208 2.13 -13.06 17.52
N TYR A 209 1.70 -13.43 16.31
CA TYR A 209 2.38 -13.09 15.06
C TYR A 209 1.64 -11.99 14.32
N SER A 210 2.39 -11.06 13.75
CA SER A 210 1.85 -10.00 12.91
C SER A 210 2.67 -9.85 11.63
N LEU A 211 1.98 -9.49 10.56
CA LEU A 211 2.54 -9.26 9.24
C LEU A 211 2.86 -7.77 9.06
N LEU A 212 4.16 -7.46 8.93
CA LEU A 212 4.65 -6.16 8.52
C LEU A 212 4.63 -6.06 7.00
N LEU A 213 4.19 -4.93 6.46
CA LEU A 213 4.10 -4.70 5.04
C LEU A 213 4.52 -3.28 4.69
N ASP A 214 5.39 -3.14 3.69
CA ASP A 214 5.74 -1.87 3.07
C ASP A 214 5.72 -2.02 1.55
N LYS A 215 4.66 -1.51 0.93
CA LYS A 215 4.45 -1.58 -0.51
C LYS A 215 4.94 -0.32 -1.20
N HIS A 216 5.73 -0.52 -2.24
CA HIS A 216 6.22 0.48 -3.18
C HIS A 216 5.62 0.21 -4.57
N GLN A 217 5.96 1.05 -5.54
CA GLN A 217 5.45 0.89 -6.91
C GLN A 217 5.95 -0.38 -7.59
N SER A 218 7.24 -0.68 -7.44
CA SER A 218 7.88 -1.84 -8.06
C SER A 218 7.94 -3.04 -7.11
N ASN A 219 8.05 -2.80 -5.81
CA ASN A 219 8.44 -3.82 -4.83
C ASN A 219 7.48 -3.83 -3.65
N THR A 220 7.32 -4.98 -3.01
CA THR A 220 6.57 -5.11 -1.76
C THR A 220 7.42 -5.84 -0.75
N TYR A 221 7.89 -5.13 0.27
CA TYR A 221 8.61 -5.72 1.39
C TYR A 221 7.61 -6.21 2.41
N TRP A 222 7.85 -7.40 2.96
CA TRP A 222 6.99 -7.95 4.00
C TRP A 222 7.78 -8.83 4.94
N ALA A 223 7.27 -8.96 6.17
CA ALA A 223 7.87 -9.84 7.16
C ALA A 223 6.84 -10.25 8.22
N VAL A 224 6.83 -11.52 8.61
CA VAL A 224 6.07 -11.98 9.79
C VAL A 224 6.95 -11.90 11.02
N ARG A 225 6.50 -11.23 12.08
CA ARG A 225 7.23 -11.14 13.35
C ARG A 225 6.33 -11.40 14.55
N ARG A 226 6.91 -12.00 15.58
CA ARG A 226 6.24 -12.20 16.86
C ARG A 226 6.21 -10.87 17.63
N LYS A 227 5.02 -10.41 18.02
CA LYS A 227 4.77 -9.19 18.83
C LYS A 227 5.68 -8.01 18.39
N PRO A 228 5.58 -7.57 17.13
CA PRO A 228 6.47 -6.53 16.62
C PRO A 228 6.33 -5.22 17.40
N THR A 229 7.46 -4.62 17.75
CA THR A 229 7.56 -3.31 18.38
C THR A 229 7.80 -2.22 17.34
N HIS A 230 7.61 -0.96 17.73
CA HIS A 230 7.98 0.19 16.89
C HIS A 230 9.44 0.13 16.42
N ARG A 231 10.36 -0.21 17.33
CA ARG A 231 11.79 -0.37 17.00
C ARG A 231 12.04 -1.47 15.97
N MET A 232 11.31 -2.58 16.06
CA MET A 232 11.39 -3.66 15.06
C MET A 232 10.81 -3.22 13.72
N PHE A 233 9.77 -2.38 13.71
CA PHE A 233 9.21 -1.83 12.48
C PHE A 233 10.19 -0.90 11.77
N VAL A 234 10.85 0.00 12.48
CA VAL A 234 11.92 0.84 11.90
C VAL A 234 13.06 -0.03 11.36
N ALA A 235 13.46 -1.07 12.10
CA ALA A 235 14.46 -2.03 11.62
C ALA A 235 14.02 -2.79 10.36
N PHE A 236 12.73 -3.14 10.27
CA PHE A 236 12.14 -3.76 9.08
C PHE A 236 12.26 -2.85 7.85
N LEU A 237 11.91 -1.57 7.98
CA LEU A 237 12.03 -0.60 6.88
C LEU A 237 13.47 -0.46 6.38
N MET A 238 14.46 -0.63 7.26
CA MET A 238 15.87 -0.53 6.94
C MET A 238 16.52 -1.86 6.52
N SER A 239 15.81 -2.98 6.64
CA SER A 239 16.37 -4.32 6.45
C SER A 239 16.79 -4.63 5.01
N SER A 240 16.25 -3.89 4.04
CA SER A 240 16.57 -4.01 2.62
C SER A 240 17.57 -2.94 2.14
N PHE A 241 18.30 -2.26 3.02
CA PHE A 241 19.28 -1.27 2.60
C PHE A 241 20.38 -1.86 1.70
N HIS A 242 20.82 -1.10 0.70
CA HIS A 242 22.03 -1.43 -0.04
C HIS A 242 23.23 -1.56 0.90
N ALA A 243 24.10 -2.55 0.66
CA ALA A 243 25.30 -2.78 1.46
C ALA A 243 26.27 -1.57 1.49
N THR A 244 26.15 -0.67 0.52
CA THR A 244 26.94 0.57 0.41
C THR A 244 26.44 1.70 1.29
N VAL A 245 25.28 1.58 1.94
CA VAL A 245 24.72 2.64 2.80
C VAL A 245 25.58 2.78 4.06
N PRO A 246 26.16 3.97 4.33
CA PRO A 246 26.98 4.17 5.52
C PRO A 246 26.17 4.02 6.80
N GLY A 247 26.77 3.40 7.83
CA GLY A 247 26.12 3.21 9.13
C GLY A 247 25.67 4.51 9.81
N SER A 248 26.34 5.63 9.55
CA SER A 248 25.93 6.96 10.04
C SER A 248 24.62 7.45 9.41
N VAL A 249 24.40 7.14 8.13
CA VAL A 249 23.13 7.46 7.44
C VAL A 249 22.01 6.61 8.03
N ALA A 250 22.23 5.31 8.16
CA ALA A 250 21.27 4.40 8.79
C ALA A 250 20.91 4.83 10.22
N ALA A 251 21.93 5.17 11.03
CA ALA A 251 21.75 5.69 12.37
C ALA A 251 20.86 6.95 12.41
N ALA A 252 21.19 7.95 11.57
CA ALA A 252 20.48 9.22 11.52
C ALA A 252 19.01 9.06 11.09
N LEU A 253 18.74 8.21 10.09
CA LEU A 253 17.37 7.92 9.65
C LEU A 253 16.57 7.21 10.76
N SER A 254 17.18 6.23 11.44
CA SER A 254 16.51 5.53 12.54
C SER A 254 16.24 6.44 13.74
N ASP A 255 17.14 7.39 14.01
CA ASP A 255 17.02 8.33 15.13
C ASP A 255 15.85 9.30 14.93
N GLN A 256 15.59 9.71 13.69
CA GLN A 256 14.41 10.53 13.36
C GLN A 256 13.09 9.77 13.52
N LEU A 257 13.10 8.44 13.39
CA LEU A 257 11.92 7.59 13.59
C LEU A 257 11.84 6.95 14.99
N LYS A 258 12.71 7.34 15.94
CA LYS A 258 12.80 6.67 17.26
C LYS A 258 11.63 6.96 18.19
N ARG A 259 10.86 8.01 17.92
CA ARG A 259 9.74 8.46 18.75
C ARG A 259 8.75 7.31 18.92
N GLU A 260 8.41 6.99 20.17
CA GLU A 260 7.30 6.09 20.44
C GLU A 260 6.00 6.76 19.99
N ALA A 261 5.30 6.10 19.08
CA ALA A 261 4.09 6.59 18.46
C ALA A 261 2.92 5.65 18.81
N PRO A 262 1.73 6.19 19.10
CA PRO A 262 0.53 5.38 19.24
C PRO A 262 0.25 4.63 17.93
N LEU A 263 -0.24 3.40 18.07
CA LEU A 263 -0.72 2.64 16.92
C LEU A 263 -2.11 3.10 16.54
N VAL A 264 -2.27 3.50 15.28
CA VAL A 264 -3.55 3.91 14.69
C VAL A 264 -3.84 3.09 13.45
N MET A 265 -5.12 2.93 13.13
CA MET A 265 -5.51 2.30 11.87
C MET A 265 -5.09 3.22 10.72
N SER A 266 -4.28 2.68 9.82
CA SER A 266 -3.80 3.32 8.59
C SER A 266 -4.28 2.51 7.39
N HIS A 267 -4.62 3.19 6.30
CA HIS A 267 -4.93 2.59 5.00
C HIS A 267 -3.66 2.22 4.22
N GLY A 268 -2.61 3.06 4.30
CA GLY A 268 -1.29 2.83 3.71
C GLY A 268 -1.17 3.08 2.20
N GLU A 269 -2.25 3.49 1.52
CA GLU A 269 -2.31 3.70 0.06
C GLU A 269 -3.40 4.72 -0.34
N ILE A 270 -3.63 5.78 0.45
CA ILE A 270 -4.58 6.84 0.08
C ILE A 270 -4.03 7.64 -1.11
N CYS A 271 -4.61 7.42 -2.29
CA CYS A 271 -4.32 8.19 -3.50
C CYS A 271 -5.57 8.25 -4.40
N PRO A 272 -5.64 9.17 -5.39
CA PRO A 272 -6.83 9.36 -6.21
C PRO A 272 -7.34 8.09 -6.87
N ARG A 273 -6.44 7.21 -7.35
CA ARG A 273 -6.79 5.92 -7.97
C ARG A 273 -7.63 4.99 -7.06
N ASN A 274 -7.50 5.16 -5.75
CA ASN A 274 -8.15 4.36 -4.72
C ASN A 274 -9.41 5.01 -4.15
N ILE A 275 -9.81 6.19 -4.64
CA ILE A 275 -10.97 6.93 -4.14
C ILE A 275 -12.03 6.97 -5.24
N LEU A 276 -13.24 6.54 -4.90
CA LEU A 276 -14.40 6.59 -5.78
C LEU A 276 -15.29 7.77 -5.37
N VAL A 277 -15.72 8.52 -6.37
CA VAL A 277 -16.51 9.73 -6.18
C VAL A 277 -17.75 9.69 -7.05
N ASP A 278 -18.87 10.17 -6.48
CA ASP A 278 -20.08 10.51 -7.21
C ASP A 278 -20.48 11.94 -6.89
N ASN A 279 -20.71 12.76 -7.92
CA ASN A 279 -21.09 14.17 -7.75
C ASN A 279 -20.23 14.91 -6.71
N TYR A 280 -18.90 14.72 -6.78
CA TYR A 280 -17.90 15.30 -5.87
C TYR A 280 -17.97 14.82 -4.41
N LYS A 281 -18.77 13.79 -4.11
CA LYS A 281 -18.80 13.11 -2.81
C LYS A 281 -18.04 11.80 -2.84
N VAL A 282 -17.21 11.55 -1.84
CA VAL A 282 -16.51 10.27 -1.66
C VAL A 282 -17.54 9.20 -1.31
N ILE A 283 -17.71 8.23 -2.19
CA ILE A 283 -18.68 7.13 -2.02
C ILE A 283 -18.01 5.82 -1.59
N ALA A 284 -16.73 5.63 -1.92
CA ALA A 284 -15.97 4.47 -1.46
C ALA A 284 -14.45 4.70 -1.50
N ILE A 285 -13.74 4.02 -0.60
CA ILE A 285 -12.28 3.87 -0.63
C ILE A 285 -11.92 2.41 -0.93
N MET A 286 -11.00 2.23 -1.88
CA MET A 286 -10.43 0.96 -2.34
C MET A 286 -8.96 0.87 -1.92
N GLY A 287 -8.32 -0.30 -2.09
CA GLY A 287 -6.87 -0.41 -1.92
C GLY A 287 -6.42 -0.71 -0.48
N TRP A 288 -7.25 -1.40 0.31
CA TRP A 288 -6.97 -1.78 1.69
C TRP A 288 -5.90 -2.87 1.86
N GLY A 289 -5.18 -3.25 0.79
CA GLY A 289 -4.17 -4.31 0.82
C GLY A 289 -2.96 -3.98 1.70
N CYS A 290 -2.72 -2.69 1.96
CA CYS A 290 -1.65 -2.21 2.83
C CYS A 290 -2.11 -1.66 4.18
N ALA A 291 -3.40 -1.80 4.45
CA ALA A 291 -3.99 -1.28 5.66
C ALA A 291 -3.55 -2.09 6.88
N GLY A 292 -3.55 -1.45 8.05
CA GLY A 292 -3.07 -2.04 9.28
C GLY A 292 -2.95 -1.06 10.44
N TRP A 293 -2.48 -1.58 11.57
CA TRP A 293 -2.18 -0.80 12.76
C TRP A 293 -0.70 -0.40 12.73
N TYR A 294 -0.45 0.88 12.48
CA TYR A 294 0.89 1.42 12.30
C TYR A 294 1.07 2.69 13.15
N PRO A 295 2.32 3.16 13.34
CA PRO A 295 2.57 4.45 13.97
C PRO A 295 1.76 5.59 13.35
N ASP A 296 1.37 6.58 14.16
CA ASP A 296 0.57 7.75 13.77
C ASP A 296 1.05 8.51 12.51
N TRP A 297 2.36 8.50 12.26
CA TRP A 297 3.01 9.10 11.10
C TRP A 297 2.92 8.28 9.81
N TRP A 298 2.58 6.98 9.88
CA TRP A 298 2.68 6.06 8.75
C TRP A 298 1.80 6.46 7.55
N GLU A 299 0.52 6.76 7.78
CA GLU A 299 -0.38 7.19 6.69
C GLU A 299 0.14 8.47 6.01
N TYR A 300 0.67 9.41 6.80
CA TYR A 300 1.19 10.68 6.28
C TYR A 300 2.39 10.43 5.36
N VAL A 301 3.37 9.62 5.76
CA VAL A 301 4.53 9.36 4.89
C VAL A 301 4.18 8.53 3.67
N LYS A 302 3.26 7.57 3.79
CA LYS A 302 2.80 6.74 2.67
C LYS A 302 1.97 7.51 1.65
N PHE A 303 1.26 8.56 2.08
CA PHE A 303 0.51 9.44 1.18
C PHE A 303 1.40 10.04 0.08
N PHE A 304 2.65 10.41 0.39
CA PHE A 304 3.60 10.95 -0.58
C PHE A 304 4.26 9.90 -1.47
N GLU A 305 4.27 8.62 -1.05
CA GLU A 305 4.72 7.49 -1.89
C GLU A 305 3.63 6.96 -2.82
N ALA A 306 2.37 7.19 -2.48
CA ALA A 306 1.23 6.65 -3.21
C ALA A 306 1.06 7.36 -4.56
N ARG A 307 1.85 6.94 -5.57
CA ARG A 307 1.89 7.62 -6.87
C ARG A 307 0.55 7.68 -7.57
N THR A 308 0.25 8.89 -8.01
CA THR A 308 -0.88 9.28 -8.84
C THR A 308 -0.43 9.57 -10.28
N SER A 309 -1.38 9.75 -11.20
CA SER A 309 -1.07 10.13 -12.59
C SER A 309 -0.57 11.58 -12.66
N ASP A 310 0.16 11.94 -13.72
CA ASP A 310 0.70 13.31 -13.91
C ASP A 310 -0.39 14.39 -13.79
N LYS A 311 -1.61 14.08 -14.28
CA LYS A 311 -2.79 14.93 -14.20
C LYS A 311 -3.26 15.27 -12.77
N ASN A 312 -2.84 14.46 -11.81
CA ASN A 312 -3.20 14.57 -10.40
C ASN A 312 -1.96 14.78 -9.53
N SER A 313 -0.83 15.21 -10.09
CA SER A 313 0.42 15.43 -9.35
C SER A 313 0.30 16.48 -8.24
N ASP A 314 -0.62 17.44 -8.39
CA ASP A 314 -1.03 18.42 -7.39
C ASP A 314 -1.70 17.79 -6.16
N TRP A 315 -2.06 16.51 -6.20
CA TRP A 315 -2.73 15.82 -5.09
C TRP A 315 -1.97 15.93 -3.77
N TYR A 316 -0.64 15.93 -3.80
CA TYR A 316 0.16 15.99 -2.59
C TYR A 316 0.12 17.35 -1.91
N GLU A 317 -0.26 18.41 -2.64
CA GLU A 317 -0.42 19.76 -2.08
C GLU A 317 -1.60 19.84 -1.11
N TYR A 318 -2.55 18.90 -1.19
CA TYR A 318 -3.70 18.83 -0.30
C TYR A 318 -3.42 18.06 1.01
N ALA A 319 -2.16 17.72 1.30
CA ALA A 319 -1.81 16.98 2.53
C ALA A 319 -2.29 17.68 3.81
N SER A 320 -2.15 19.00 3.90
CA SER A 320 -2.59 19.80 5.06
C SER A 320 -4.11 19.84 5.22
N GLU A 321 -4.85 19.60 4.14
CA GLU A 321 -6.30 19.50 4.14
C GLU A 321 -6.79 18.10 4.50
N ILE A 322 -5.98 17.07 4.26
CA ILE A 322 -6.30 15.66 4.53
C ILE A 322 -5.90 15.27 5.96
N PHE A 323 -4.74 15.72 6.43
CA PHE A 323 -4.18 15.30 7.71
C PHE A 323 -4.38 16.38 8.78
N THR A 324 -4.76 15.96 9.99
CA THR A 324 -4.82 16.86 11.16
C THR A 324 -3.44 17.18 11.69
N ASP A 325 -2.54 16.22 11.60
CA ASP A 325 -1.18 16.26 12.14
C ASP A 325 -0.22 15.92 11.00
N GLU A 326 0.83 16.73 10.87
CA GLU A 326 1.87 16.55 9.86
C GLU A 326 3.15 16.02 10.51
N PHE A 327 3.88 15.20 9.76
CA PHE A 327 5.08 14.52 10.25
C PHE A 327 6.27 14.76 9.30
N PRO A 328 6.76 16.01 9.19
CA PRO A 328 7.79 16.37 8.20
C PRO A 328 9.14 15.70 8.47
N ALA A 329 9.50 15.48 9.74
CA ALA A 329 10.74 14.78 10.11
C ALA A 329 10.66 13.30 9.72
N GLU A 330 9.56 12.63 10.06
CA GLU A 330 9.33 11.24 9.68
C GLU A 330 9.21 11.08 8.16
N LEU A 331 8.61 12.05 7.46
CA LEU A 331 8.57 12.07 6.00
C LEU A 331 9.97 12.16 5.40
N ALA A 332 10.80 13.08 5.87
CA ALA A 332 12.17 13.22 5.38
C ALA A 332 13.00 11.94 5.66
N ALA A 333 12.86 11.37 6.85
CA ALA A 333 13.51 10.12 7.22
C ALA A 333 13.03 8.94 6.35
N TYR A 334 11.72 8.81 6.14
CA TYR A 334 11.15 7.76 5.32
C TYR A 334 11.58 7.89 3.85
N GLN A 335 11.58 9.09 3.27
CA GLN A 335 12.14 9.34 1.93
C GLN A 335 13.63 8.97 1.84
N GLY A 336 14.40 9.21 2.90
CA GLY A 336 15.78 8.75 3.01
C GLY A 336 15.90 7.23 3.03
N ILE A 337 15.02 6.54 3.76
CA ILE A 337 14.92 5.08 3.80
C ILE A 337 14.64 4.54 2.39
N VAL A 338 13.60 5.04 1.70
CA VAL A 338 13.21 4.57 0.36
C VAL A 338 14.37 4.65 -0.63
N ARG A 339 15.15 5.75 -0.61
CA ARG A 339 16.34 5.91 -1.47
C ARG A 339 17.48 4.95 -1.15
N CYS A 340 17.54 4.45 0.08
CA CYS A 340 18.58 3.54 0.54
C CYS A 340 18.21 2.06 0.33
N GLN A 341 16.93 1.75 0.08
CA GLN A 341 16.44 0.38 -0.12
C GLN A 341 16.85 -0.19 -1.48
N ALA A 342 17.34 -1.42 -1.46
CA ALA A 342 17.57 -2.25 -2.63
C ALA A 342 16.23 -2.83 -3.13
N PRO A 343 16.06 -2.97 -4.46
CA PRO A 343 14.81 -3.43 -5.05
C PRO A 343 14.38 -4.83 -4.59
#